data_AF-A0A924HPH8-F1
#
_entry.id   AF-A0A924HPH8-F1
#
_cell.length_a   1.000
_cell.length_b   1.000
_cell.length_c   1.000
_cell.angle_alpha   90.00
_cell.angle_beta   90.00
_cell.angle_gamma   90.00
#
_symmetry.space_group_name_H-M   'P 1'
#
loop_
_entity.id
_entity.type
_entity.pdbx_description
1 polymer ?
#
loop_
_entity_poly.entity_id
_entity_poly.type
_entity_poly.pdbx_seq_one_letter_code
_entity_poly.pdbx_strand_id
1 'polypeptide(L)' 'LQIFWGTLEDHTVGFRQSALFTEWRGLVGPFFAAPPVVEHFSLVAKSA' A
#
# COMPACT_ATOMS: atom_id res chain seq x y z
N LEU A 1 -9.43 1.66 -2.80
CA LEU A 1 -8.71 2.18 -1.62
C LEU A 1 -7.53 3.00 -2.14
N GLN A 2 -7.29 4.20 -1.61
CA GLN A 2 -6.09 4.99 -1.89
C GLN A 2 -5.36 5.25 -0.58
N ILE A 3 -4.03 5.13 -0.60
CA ILE A 3 -3.17 5.39 0.54
C ILE A 3 -2.19 6.48 0.12
N PHE A 4 -2.12 7.55 0.91
CA PHE A 4 -1.21 8.66 0.67
C PHE A 4 0.08 8.41 1.45
N TRP A 5 1.19 8.36 0.73
CA TRP A 5 2.53 8.19 1.29
C TRP A 5 3.31 9.51 1.21
N GLY A 6 4.27 9.72 2.11
CA GLY A 6 5.18 10.86 2.04
C GLY A 6 6.14 10.73 0.85
N THR A 7 6.69 9.53 0.67
CA THR A 7 7.57 9.15 -0.45
C THR A 7 7.16 7.80 -1.04
N LEU A 8 7.71 7.45 -2.22
CA LEU A 8 7.49 6.12 -2.79
C LEU A 8 8.12 5.03 -1.92
N GLU A 9 9.28 5.33 -1.34
CA GLU A 9 10.08 4.45 -0.51
C GLU A 9 9.40 4.11 0.82
N ASP A 10 8.61 5.02 1.39
CA ASP A 10 7.80 4.74 2.58
C ASP A 10 6.88 3.53 2.35
N HIS A 11 6.35 3.38 1.13
CA HIS A 11 5.59 2.21 0.74
C HIS A 11 6.49 1.04 0.32
N THR A 12 7.35 1.22 -0.69
CA THR A 12 8.02 0.11 -1.39
C THR A 12 9.19 -0.48 -0.62
N VAL A 13 9.76 0.28 0.32
CA VAL A 13 10.84 -0.14 1.20
C VAL A 13 10.34 -0.21 2.64
N GLY A 14 9.94 0.93 3.21
CA GLY A 14 9.55 1.06 4.62
C GLY A 14 8.47 0.08 5.01
N PHE A 15 7.28 0.17 4.39
CA PHE A 15 6.17 -0.72 4.69
C PHE A 15 6.41 -2.13 4.15
N ARG A 16 6.67 -2.26 2.83
CA ARG A 16 6.74 -3.56 2.14
C ARG A 16 7.80 -4.52 2.68
N GLN A 17 8.89 -4.01 3.25
CA GLN A 17 9.96 -4.84 3.83
C GLN A 17 9.88 -4.95 5.36
N SER A 18 8.91 -4.29 6.00
CA SER A 18 8.70 -4.39 7.45
C SER A 18 7.89 -5.63 7.84
N ALA A 19 7.94 -5.97 9.13
CA ALA A 19 7.08 -7.00 9.72
C ALA A 19 5.57 -6.68 9.58
N LEU A 20 5.20 -5.39 9.50
CA LEU A 20 3.82 -4.95 9.38
C LEU A 20 3.19 -5.36 8.04
N PHE A 21 3.97 -5.50 6.97
CA PHE A 21 3.43 -6.00 5.70
C PHE A 21 2.96 -7.44 5.83
N THR A 22 3.71 -8.30 6.52
CA THR A 22 3.32 -9.69 6.77
C THR A 22 2.08 -9.77 7.64
N GLU A 23 1.99 -8.96 8.68
CA GLU A 23 0.81 -8.89 9.54
C GLU A 23 -0.44 -8.44 8.75
N TRP A 24 -0.31 -7.34 8.00
CA TRP A 24 -1.36 -6.87 7.10
C TRP A 24 -1.83 -7.96 6.12
N ARG A 25 -0.89 -8.66 5.47
CA ARG A 25 -1.20 -9.76 4.55
C ARG A 25 -1.92 -10.92 5.24
N GLY A 26 -1.59 -11.22 6.50
CA GLY A 26 -2.29 -12.23 7.30
C GLY A 26 -3.74 -11.84 7.58
N LEU A 27 -4.00 -10.57 7.85
CA LEU A 27 -5.34 -10.06 8.15
C LEU A 27 -6.26 -10.00 6.92
N VAL A 28 -5.77 -9.43 5.80
CA VAL A 28 -6.62 -9.19 4.62
C VAL A 28 -6.46 -10.21 3.51
N GLY A 29 -5.37 -10.97 3.51
CA GLY A 29 -5.01 -11.89 2.43
C GLY A 29 -6.04 -12.96 2.09
N PRO A 30 -6.70 -13.60 3.08
CA PRO A 30 -7.74 -14.61 2.81
C PRO A 30 -8.94 -14.09 2.01
N PHE A 31 -9.15 -12.76 1.95
CA PHE A 31 -10.28 -12.15 1.26
C PHE A 31 -9.95 -11.73 -0.18
N PHE A 32 -8.70 -11.87 -0.63
CA PHE A 32 -8.30 -11.51 -1.99
C PHE A 32 -8.45 -12.70 -2.94
N ALA A 33 -9.21 -12.53 -4.03
CA ALA A 33 -9.34 -13.53 -5.08
C ALA A 33 -8.02 -13.73 -5.88
N ALA A 34 -7.19 -12.69 -5.94
CA ALA A 34 -5.86 -12.68 -6.57
C ALA A 34 -5.00 -11.57 -5.94
N PRO A 35 -3.67 -11.55 -6.14
CA PRO A 35 -2.84 -10.44 -5.70
C PRO A 35 -3.36 -9.10 -6.26
N PRO A 36 -3.48 -8.04 -5.43
CA PRO A 36 -3.96 -6.75 -5.91
C PRO A 36 -2.94 -6.12 -6.85
N VAL A 37 -3.43 -5.51 -7.93
CA VAL A 37 -2.63 -4.61 -8.77
C VAL A 37 -2.45 -3.29 -8.01
N VAL A 38 -1.21 -2.79 -7.98
CA VAL A 38 -0.85 -1.57 -7.23
C VAL A 38 -0.14 -0.61 -8.18
N GLU A 39 -0.63 0.62 -8.23
CA GLU A 39 -0.05 1.71 -8.99
C GLU A 39 0.26 2.89 -8.07
N HIS A 40 1.26 3.69 -8.45
CA HIS A 40 1.68 4.89 -7.73
C HIS A 40 1.44 6.12 -8.58
N PHE A 41 0.89 7.17 -7.99
CA PHE A 41 0.57 8.42 -8.65
C PHE A 41 1.16 9.59 -7.87
N SER A 42 1.57 10.64 -8.60
CA SER A 42 1.87 11.93 -8.00
C SER A 42 0.57 12.73 -7.83
N LEU A 43 0.33 13.25 -6.63
CA LEU A 43 -0.87 14.02 -6.34
C LEU A 43 -0.78 15.42 -6.95
N VAL A 44 -1.68 15.74 -7.88
CA VAL A 44 -1.76 17.08 -8.50
C VAL A 44 -2.57 18.05 -7.61
N ALA A 45 -3.68 17.57 -7.06
CA ALA A 45 -4.51 18.31 -6.09
C ALA A 45 -5.31 17.31 -5.24
N LYS A 46 -5.59 17.67 -3.98
CA LYS A 46 -6.53 16.93 -3.13
C LYS A 46 -7.90 17.58 -3.24
N SER A 47 -8.95 16.78 -3.38
CA SER A 47 -10.32 17.28 -3.27
C SER A 47 -10.56 17.84 -1.86
N ALA A 48 -11.49 18.80 -1.76
CA ALA A 48 -11.97 19.32 -0.48
C ALA A 48 -12.70 18.24 0.33
#